data_AF-A0A536LH91-F1
#
_entry.id   AF-A0A536LH91-F1
#
_cell.length_a   1.000
_cell.length_b   1.000
_cell.length_c   1.000
_cell.angle_alpha   90.00
_cell.angle_beta   90.00
_cell.angle_gamma   90.00
#
_symmetry.space_group_name_H-M   'P 1'
#
loop_
_entity.id
_entity.type
_entity.pdbx_description
1 polymer ?
#
loop_
_entity_poly.entity_id
_entity_poly.type
_entity_poly.pdbx_seq_one_letter_code
_entity_poly.pdbx_strand_id
1 'polypeptide(L)'
;MLTYRDAPARRAGAHCPRRPGRGCHRSALDRRNSPDTSLARGSSARALRVPPGGPARGVIATRLFLVRHGETDSNRQGLALGRADVSLNETGRRQAELLAVALSSQPMVAVYASPLSRTVDTARPIASATSLTVEIDSRLIEMDVGELDGLAFNEVRERYPGLLETWVSEGGPAHAMPGGERLIDVQARVTDAVRSLAELHSEQAICAVTHNFVILSLLADILGIDLAGFRRLRHAVAGVTTIEVKNDRRRILRFNDTCHVAPEG
;
A
#
# COMPACT_ATOMS: atom_id res chain seq x y z
N MET A 1 -31.02 2.36 -5.31
CA MET A 1 -31.45 1.46 -4.21
C MET A 1 -30.77 0.10 -4.42
N LEU A 2 -29.62 -0.12 -3.78
CA LEU A 2 -28.86 -1.37 -3.84
C LEU A 2 -28.42 -1.68 -2.41
N THR A 3 -29.09 -2.63 -1.79
CA THR A 3 -28.86 -3.10 -0.42
C THR A 3 -27.64 -4.01 -0.41
N TYR A 4 -26.56 -3.60 0.24
CA TYR A 4 -25.41 -4.46 0.53
C TYR A 4 -25.81 -5.41 1.67
N ARG A 5 -26.11 -6.68 1.32
CA ARG A 5 -26.47 -7.72 2.28
C ARG A 5 -25.22 -8.32 2.94
N ASP A 6 -25.37 -8.62 4.22
CA ASP A 6 -24.41 -9.28 5.10
C ASP A 6 -23.82 -10.56 4.52
N ALA A 7 -22.51 -10.76 4.71
CA ALA A 7 -21.82 -12.01 4.40
C ALA A 7 -22.01 -13.01 5.57
N PRO A 8 -22.48 -14.25 5.34
CA PRO A 8 -22.68 -15.21 6.41
C PRO A 8 -21.40 -15.95 6.81
N ALA A 9 -21.37 -16.32 8.09
CA ALA A 9 -20.29 -17.03 8.79
C ALA A 9 -19.89 -18.38 8.16
N ARG A 10 -18.59 -18.69 8.27
CA ARG A 10 -17.96 -19.93 7.79
C ARG A 10 -18.54 -21.16 8.51
N ARG A 11 -18.94 -22.19 7.74
CA ARG A 11 -19.16 -23.55 8.26
C ARG A 11 -17.99 -24.46 7.87
N ALA A 12 -17.63 -25.30 8.84
CA ALA A 12 -16.59 -26.32 8.77
C ALA A 12 -17.00 -27.53 7.92
N GLY A 13 -15.98 -28.19 7.34
CA GLY A 13 -16.04 -29.60 6.95
C GLY A 13 -15.63 -29.88 5.51
N ALA A 14 -14.44 -30.46 5.32
CA ALA A 14 -14.21 -31.60 4.42
C ALA A 14 -12.83 -32.23 4.68
N HIS A 15 -12.86 -33.50 5.04
CA HIS A 15 -11.72 -34.42 5.12
C HIS A 15 -10.96 -34.52 3.78
N CYS A 16 -9.63 -34.67 3.86
CA CYS A 16 -8.82 -35.23 2.78
C CYS A 16 -7.97 -36.39 3.33
N PRO A 17 -7.98 -37.59 2.72
CA PRO A 17 -7.44 -38.81 3.32
C PRO A 17 -5.92 -38.94 3.18
N ARG A 18 -5.29 -39.46 4.25
CA ARG A 18 -3.87 -39.81 4.37
C ARG A 18 -3.50 -41.00 3.46
N ARG A 19 -2.32 -40.95 2.84
CA ARG A 19 -1.62 -42.12 2.28
C ARG A 19 -0.53 -42.61 3.26
N PRO A 20 -0.40 -43.92 3.53
CA PRO A 20 0.67 -44.48 4.35
C PRO A 20 1.83 -45.00 3.47
N GLY A 21 3.07 -44.83 3.92
CA GLY A 21 4.24 -45.25 3.15
C GLY A 21 5.57 -45.30 3.90
N ARG A 22 5.72 -46.33 4.74
CA ARG A 22 6.93 -47.13 4.98
C ARG A 22 8.17 -46.49 5.65
N GLY A 23 8.47 -47.02 6.84
CA GLY A 23 9.75 -47.71 7.06
C GLY A 23 10.82 -46.98 7.86
N CYS A 24 10.64 -46.87 9.18
CA CYS A 24 11.75 -46.68 10.11
C CYS A 24 12.37 -48.04 10.45
N HIS A 25 13.66 -48.24 10.14
CA HIS A 25 14.49 -49.25 10.77
C HIS A 25 15.79 -48.62 11.30
N ARG A 26 16.09 -49.03 12.54
CA ARG A 26 17.27 -48.88 13.41
C ARG A 26 18.61 -48.89 12.63
N SER A 27 19.71 -48.27 13.07
CA SER A 27 20.46 -48.57 14.31
C SER A 27 21.69 -47.63 14.44
N ALA A 28 21.96 -47.09 15.63
CA ALA A 28 23.12 -47.36 16.50
C ALA A 28 24.52 -46.80 16.07
N LEU A 29 25.03 -45.92 16.94
CA LEU A 29 26.40 -45.76 17.49
C LEU A 29 27.52 -46.58 16.80
N ASP A 30 28.72 -46.08 16.49
CA ASP A 30 29.70 -45.53 17.43
C ASP A 30 30.99 -45.06 16.68
N ARG A 31 31.78 -44.20 17.34
CA ARG A 31 33.25 -43.99 17.25
C ARG A 31 33.98 -43.41 16.01
N ARG A 32 34.60 -42.23 16.28
CA ARG A 32 36.03 -41.84 16.14
C ARG A 32 36.75 -42.07 14.80
N ASN A 33 37.15 -40.97 14.14
CA ASN A 33 38.55 -40.52 13.98
C ASN A 33 38.63 -39.45 12.88
N SER A 34 39.28 -38.32 13.16
CA SER A 34 39.91 -37.48 12.15
C SER A 34 41.24 -38.12 11.73
N PRO A 35 41.70 -37.90 10.49
CA PRO A 35 42.72 -36.87 10.34
C PRO A 35 42.56 -35.97 9.11
N ASP A 36 43.20 -34.83 9.26
CA ASP A 36 43.50 -33.77 8.30
C ASP A 36 44.06 -34.30 6.97
N THR A 37 43.51 -33.83 5.84
CA THR A 37 44.24 -33.75 4.57
C THR A 37 43.76 -32.55 3.74
N SER A 38 44.73 -31.71 3.45
CA SER A 38 44.72 -30.56 2.55
C SER A 38 44.27 -30.87 1.11
N LEU A 39 43.82 -29.80 0.42
CA LEU A 39 43.81 -29.54 -1.04
C LEU A 39 42.46 -29.70 -1.78
N ALA A 40 41.77 -28.57 -1.98
CA ALA A 40 41.13 -28.20 -3.26
C ALA A 40 40.82 -26.69 -3.23
N ARG A 41 41.78 -25.84 -3.62
CA ARG A 41 41.75 -25.08 -4.89
C ARG A 41 40.40 -24.42 -5.23
N GLY A 42 40.34 -23.14 -4.84
CA GLY A 42 39.75 -22.00 -5.56
C GLY A 42 38.66 -22.25 -6.58
N SER A 43 37.43 -21.86 -6.22
CA SER A 43 36.49 -21.25 -7.16
C SER A 43 36.17 -19.86 -6.61
N SER A 44 36.87 -18.84 -7.10
CA SER A 44 36.44 -17.47 -6.87
C SER A 44 35.12 -17.31 -7.63
N ALA A 45 34.01 -17.42 -6.91
CA ALA A 45 32.73 -16.93 -7.40
C ALA A 45 32.91 -15.43 -7.67
N ARG A 46 33.18 -15.09 -8.93
CA ARG A 46 33.31 -13.72 -9.39
C ARG A 46 31.93 -13.09 -9.16
N ALA A 47 31.79 -12.35 -8.07
CA ALA A 47 30.61 -11.54 -7.82
C ALA A 47 30.35 -10.70 -9.07
N LEU A 48 29.23 -10.99 -9.75
CA LEU A 48 28.73 -10.14 -10.81
C LEU A 48 28.46 -8.78 -10.19
N ARG A 49 29.40 -7.85 -10.39
CA ARG A 49 29.17 -6.43 -10.11
C ARG A 49 28.05 -5.99 -11.05
N VAL A 50 26.85 -5.84 -10.50
CA VAL A 50 25.78 -5.08 -11.16
C VAL A 50 26.30 -3.64 -11.24
N PRO A 51 26.51 -3.08 -12.45
CA PRO A 51 26.93 -1.69 -12.56
C PRO A 51 25.84 -0.79 -11.97
N PRO A 52 26.19 0.37 -11.36
CA PRO A 52 25.18 1.33 -10.94
C PRO A 52 24.34 1.70 -12.16
N GLY A 53 23.03 1.50 -12.06
CA GLY A 53 22.09 1.79 -13.14
C GLY A 53 22.19 3.26 -13.52
N GLY A 54 22.80 3.54 -14.68
CA GLY A 54 22.62 4.81 -15.36
C GLY A 54 21.13 5.04 -15.67
N PRO A 55 20.71 6.26 -16.02
CA PRO A 55 19.31 6.57 -16.25
C PRO A 55 18.71 5.55 -17.22
N ALA A 56 17.62 4.90 -16.80
CA ALA A 56 16.90 3.97 -17.64
C ALA A 56 16.53 4.69 -18.94
N ARG A 57 17.07 4.22 -20.08
CA ARG A 57 16.71 4.76 -21.39
C ARG A 57 15.18 4.73 -21.53
N GLY A 58 14.54 5.90 -21.71
CA GLY A 58 13.15 6.00 -22.18
C GLY A 58 12.11 6.54 -21.20
N VAL A 59 12.49 7.06 -20.02
CA VAL A 59 11.53 7.73 -19.14
C VAL A 59 11.41 9.19 -19.56
N ILE A 60 10.32 9.55 -20.26
CA ILE A 60 10.04 10.93 -20.71
C ILE A 60 9.01 11.65 -19.81
N ALA A 61 8.67 11.07 -18.67
CA ALA A 61 7.61 11.48 -17.73
C ALA A 61 7.95 11.00 -16.32
N THR A 62 7.52 11.69 -15.28
CA THR A 62 7.70 11.20 -13.90
C THR A 62 6.84 9.98 -13.67
N ARG A 63 7.44 8.91 -13.11
CA ARG A 63 6.72 7.71 -12.69
C ARG A 63 6.48 7.75 -11.18
N LEU A 64 5.22 7.75 -10.78
CA LEU A 64 4.83 7.76 -9.36
C LEU A 64 4.20 6.43 -8.96
N PHE A 65 4.81 5.78 -7.98
CA PHE A 65 4.24 4.64 -7.27
C PHE A 65 3.42 5.15 -6.08
N LEU A 66 2.10 5.15 -6.21
CA LEU A 66 1.16 5.45 -5.14
C LEU A 66 0.90 4.18 -4.33
N VAL A 67 1.28 4.20 -3.07
CA VAL A 67 1.14 3.07 -2.16
C VAL A 67 0.16 3.44 -1.07
N ARG A 68 -0.85 2.61 -0.82
CA ARG A 68 -1.67 2.75 0.39
C ARG A 68 -0.93 2.11 1.56
N HIS A 69 -0.92 2.74 2.73
CA HIS A 69 -0.33 2.16 3.93
C HIS A 69 -0.78 0.71 4.19
N GLY A 70 0.04 -0.06 4.92
CA GLY A 70 -0.29 -1.40 5.38
C GLY A 70 -1.46 -1.43 6.38
N GLU A 71 -1.96 -2.62 6.66
CA GLU A 71 -3.12 -2.82 7.54
C GLU A 71 -2.90 -2.27 8.97
N THR A 72 -3.96 -1.67 9.51
CA THR A 72 -4.08 -1.24 10.92
C THR A 72 -5.23 -1.98 11.58
N ASP A 73 -5.32 -1.92 12.92
CA ASP A 73 -6.45 -2.51 13.63
C ASP A 73 -7.79 -1.89 13.25
N SER A 74 -7.85 -0.58 12.99
CA SER A 74 -9.04 0.09 12.48
C SER A 74 -9.49 -0.47 11.13
N ASN A 75 -8.56 -0.80 10.23
CA ASN A 75 -8.92 -1.44 8.96
C ASN A 75 -9.49 -2.85 9.17
N ARG A 76 -8.84 -3.65 10.02
CA ARG A 76 -9.28 -5.02 10.33
C ARG A 76 -10.67 -5.05 10.99
N GLN A 77 -10.97 -4.06 11.81
CA GLN A 77 -12.24 -3.92 12.53
C GLN A 77 -13.31 -3.18 11.72
N GLY A 78 -12.97 -2.58 10.57
CA GLY A 78 -13.90 -1.81 9.76
C GLY A 78 -14.30 -0.46 10.39
N LEU A 79 -13.44 0.13 11.19
CA LEU A 79 -13.63 1.45 11.79
C LEU A 79 -13.24 2.56 10.81
N ALA A 80 -13.95 3.68 10.86
CA ALA A 80 -13.53 4.88 10.15
C ALA A 80 -12.16 5.34 10.67
N LEU A 81 -11.28 5.69 9.74
CA LEU A 81 -9.92 6.13 10.04
C LEU A 81 -9.53 7.28 9.11
N GLY A 82 -9.53 8.49 9.65
CA GLY A 82 -9.01 9.71 9.03
C GLY A 82 -7.64 10.04 9.58
N ARG A 83 -7.56 11.02 10.48
CA ARG A 83 -6.27 11.59 10.93
C ARG A 83 -5.82 11.10 12.30
N ALA A 84 -6.61 10.27 12.99
CA ALA A 84 -6.13 9.55 14.16
C ALA A 84 -4.81 8.81 13.84
N ASP A 85 -3.78 9.05 14.66
CA ASP A 85 -2.45 8.50 14.42
C ASP A 85 -2.33 7.11 15.06
N VAL A 86 -2.57 6.09 14.23
CA VAL A 86 -2.50 4.68 14.61
C VAL A 86 -1.37 3.99 13.88
N SER A 87 -0.71 3.05 14.56
CA SER A 87 0.36 2.24 13.98
C SER A 87 -0.17 1.09 13.12
N LEU A 88 0.72 0.51 12.31
CA LEU A 88 0.46 -0.74 11.60
C LEU A 88 0.24 -1.89 12.60
N ASN A 89 -0.66 -2.79 12.27
CA ASN A 89 -0.75 -4.08 12.99
C ASN A 89 0.33 -5.05 12.48
N GLU A 90 0.35 -6.29 12.98
CA GLU A 90 1.34 -7.29 12.56
C GLU A 90 1.26 -7.60 11.05
N THR A 91 0.04 -7.77 10.52
CA THR A 91 -0.20 -7.94 9.08
C THR A 91 0.36 -6.77 8.29
N GLY A 92 0.08 -5.52 8.72
CA GLY A 92 0.54 -4.30 8.06
C GLY A 92 2.06 -4.17 8.05
N ARG A 93 2.73 -4.54 9.14
CA ARG A 93 4.20 -4.60 9.18
C ARG A 93 4.74 -5.62 8.18
N ARG A 94 4.13 -6.81 8.09
CA ARG A 94 4.53 -7.81 7.08
C ARG A 94 4.29 -7.32 5.65
N GLN A 95 3.17 -6.63 5.41
CA GLN A 95 2.88 -6.02 4.11
C GLN A 95 3.90 -4.95 3.72
N ALA A 96 4.35 -4.12 4.66
CA ALA A 96 5.40 -3.12 4.42
C ALA A 96 6.73 -3.75 3.98
N GLU A 97 7.12 -4.87 4.60
CA GLU A 97 8.31 -5.63 4.17
C GLU A 97 8.14 -6.22 2.76
N LEU A 98 6.94 -6.72 2.43
CA LEU A 98 6.66 -7.27 1.09
C LEU A 98 6.65 -6.18 0.01
N LEU A 99 6.14 -4.98 0.34
CA LEU A 99 6.24 -3.80 -0.52
C LEU A 99 7.69 -3.43 -0.79
N ALA A 100 8.56 -3.47 0.23
CA ALA A 100 9.97 -3.20 0.07
C ALA A 100 10.63 -4.16 -0.92
N VAL A 101 10.35 -5.46 -0.81
CA VAL A 101 10.83 -6.45 -1.78
C VAL A 101 10.30 -6.15 -3.19
N ALA A 102 9.00 -5.90 -3.33
CA ALA A 102 8.36 -5.66 -4.62
C ALA A 102 8.88 -4.40 -5.34
N LEU A 103 9.22 -3.36 -4.58
CA LEU A 103 9.68 -2.07 -5.11
C LEU A 103 11.20 -1.92 -5.16
N SER A 104 11.97 -2.82 -4.53
CA SER A 104 13.44 -2.76 -4.44
C SER A 104 14.17 -2.62 -5.78
N SER A 105 13.59 -3.16 -6.86
CA SER A 105 14.19 -3.13 -8.21
C SER A 105 13.80 -1.90 -9.03
N GLN A 106 12.90 -1.05 -8.53
CA GLN A 106 12.47 0.15 -9.22
C GLN A 106 13.55 1.24 -9.09
N PRO A 107 13.87 1.99 -10.16
CA PRO A 107 14.92 3.02 -10.16
C PRO A 107 14.41 4.32 -9.50
N MET A 108 13.87 4.21 -8.29
CA MET A 108 13.29 5.36 -7.58
C MET A 108 14.39 6.25 -7.01
N VAL A 109 14.14 7.56 -6.99
CA VAL A 109 15.08 8.56 -6.46
C VAL A 109 14.59 9.19 -5.15
N ALA A 110 13.31 9.05 -4.81
CA ALA A 110 12.72 9.58 -3.59
C ALA A 110 11.55 8.71 -3.10
N VAL A 111 11.34 8.71 -1.78
CA VAL A 111 10.21 8.09 -1.09
C VAL A 111 9.53 9.14 -0.21
N TYR A 112 8.30 9.49 -0.58
CA TYR A 112 7.44 10.37 0.19
C TYR A 112 6.47 9.57 1.06
N ALA A 113 6.11 10.12 2.20
CA ALA A 113 5.03 9.61 3.03
C ALA A 113 4.17 10.75 3.56
N SER A 114 2.90 10.44 3.81
CA SER A 114 2.12 11.27 4.72
C SER A 114 2.72 11.29 6.12
N PRO A 115 2.44 12.32 6.94
CA PRO A 115 2.98 12.43 8.29
C PRO A 115 2.48 11.36 9.28
N LEU A 116 1.41 10.63 8.97
CA LEU A 116 0.84 9.64 9.89
C LEU A 116 1.74 8.39 10.04
N SER A 117 1.83 7.88 11.25
CA SER A 117 2.71 6.77 11.64
C SER A 117 2.54 5.55 10.73
N ARG A 118 1.30 5.14 10.42
CA ARG A 118 1.04 4.03 9.49
C ARG A 118 1.64 4.22 8.09
N THR A 119 1.69 5.44 7.55
CA THR A 119 2.32 5.71 6.24
C THR A 119 3.84 5.73 6.36
N VAL A 120 4.37 6.34 7.43
CA VAL A 120 5.82 6.37 7.69
C VAL A 120 6.38 4.95 7.93
N ASP A 121 5.70 4.15 8.74
CA ASP A 121 6.10 2.76 9.03
C ASP A 121 5.99 1.87 7.79
N THR A 122 5.08 2.16 6.87
CA THR A 122 5.02 1.48 5.57
C THR A 122 6.15 1.92 4.64
N ALA A 123 6.51 3.21 4.66
CA ALA A 123 7.54 3.79 3.80
C ALA A 123 8.97 3.40 4.20
N ARG A 124 9.23 3.21 5.50
CA ARG A 124 10.57 2.92 6.04
C ARG A 124 11.23 1.68 5.40
N PRO A 125 10.58 0.51 5.31
CA PRO A 125 11.17 -0.64 4.61
C PRO A 125 11.46 -0.37 3.14
N ILE A 126 10.57 0.32 2.43
CA ILE A 126 10.73 0.68 1.01
C ILE A 126 11.97 1.57 0.81
N ALA A 127 12.10 2.61 1.64
CA ALA A 127 13.24 3.53 1.61
C ALA A 127 14.55 2.80 1.92
N SER A 128 14.56 1.94 2.95
CA SER A 128 15.72 1.10 3.29
C SER A 128 16.16 0.20 2.13
N ALA A 129 15.22 -0.51 1.51
CA ALA A 129 15.50 -1.41 0.38
C ALA A 129 16.02 -0.68 -0.87
N THR A 130 15.77 0.62 -0.99
CA THR A 130 16.23 1.47 -2.10
C THR A 130 17.37 2.41 -1.72
N SER A 131 17.91 2.28 -0.50
CA SER A 131 18.96 3.16 0.04
C SER A 131 18.59 4.65 0.04
N LEU A 132 17.31 4.94 0.28
CA LEU A 132 16.73 6.28 0.36
C LEU A 132 16.27 6.59 1.79
N THR A 133 15.94 7.85 2.04
CA THR A 133 15.25 8.31 3.26
C THR A 133 13.77 8.57 2.98
N VAL A 134 12.94 8.53 4.02
CA VAL A 134 11.53 8.92 3.91
C VAL A 134 11.41 10.44 4.07
N GLU A 135 10.86 11.10 3.06
CA GLU A 135 10.50 12.51 3.08
C GLU A 135 9.01 12.67 3.45
N ILE A 136 8.69 13.61 4.33
CA ILE A 136 7.30 13.84 4.75
C ILE A 136 6.69 14.94 3.89
N ASP A 137 5.55 14.64 3.25
CA ASP A 137 4.71 15.63 2.58
C ASP A 137 3.33 15.66 3.26
N SER A 138 3.04 16.77 3.94
CA SER A 138 1.78 16.96 4.68
C SER A 138 0.55 16.95 3.78
N ARG A 139 0.70 17.24 2.48
CA ARG A 139 -0.41 17.22 1.49
C ARG A 139 -0.88 15.80 1.19
N LEU A 140 -0.10 14.78 1.53
CA LEU A 140 -0.43 13.37 1.36
C LEU A 140 -1.24 12.78 2.53
N ILE A 141 -1.58 13.56 3.57
CA ILE A 141 -2.32 13.09 4.75
C ILE A 141 -3.72 12.56 4.39
N GLU A 142 -4.29 11.63 5.17
CA GLU A 142 -5.65 11.13 4.90
C GLU A 142 -6.70 12.23 5.03
N MET A 143 -7.87 12.00 4.43
CA MET A 143 -9.06 12.80 4.69
C MET A 143 -9.31 12.93 6.20
N ASP A 144 -9.47 14.15 6.69
CA ASP A 144 -9.98 14.43 8.02
C ASP A 144 -11.45 14.01 8.11
N VAL A 145 -11.71 12.89 8.79
CA VAL A 145 -13.08 12.43 9.03
C VAL A 145 -13.65 12.99 10.34
N GLY A 146 -12.90 13.83 11.04
CA GLY A 146 -13.32 14.53 12.24
C GLY A 146 -13.86 13.58 13.32
N GLU A 147 -15.09 13.85 13.75
CA GLU A 147 -15.74 13.12 14.85
C GLU A 147 -16.05 11.64 14.51
N LEU A 148 -15.88 11.23 13.25
CA LEU A 148 -16.11 9.85 12.83
C LEU A 148 -14.91 8.94 13.12
N ASP A 149 -13.73 9.49 13.46
CA ASP A 149 -12.53 8.69 13.70
C ASP A 149 -12.79 7.63 14.79
N GLY A 150 -12.47 6.37 14.47
CA GLY A 150 -12.65 5.23 15.35
C GLY A 150 -14.08 4.69 15.44
N LEU A 151 -15.08 5.30 14.80
CA LEU A 151 -16.45 4.81 14.83
C LEU A 151 -16.67 3.65 13.85
N ALA A 152 -17.44 2.66 14.28
CA ALA A 152 -17.99 1.65 13.39
C ALA A 152 -19.14 2.24 12.57
N PHE A 153 -19.43 1.63 11.42
CA PHE A 153 -20.42 2.14 10.48
C PHE A 153 -21.86 2.20 11.04
N ASN A 154 -22.22 1.28 11.93
CA ASN A 154 -23.49 1.31 12.67
C ASN A 154 -23.55 2.50 13.63
N GLU A 155 -22.45 2.82 14.31
CA GLU A 155 -22.39 3.99 15.21
C GLU A 155 -22.48 5.30 14.44
N VAL A 156 -21.86 5.40 13.26
CA VAL A 156 -22.00 6.58 12.40
C VAL A 156 -23.46 6.81 12.02
N ARG A 157 -24.19 5.76 11.67
CA ARG A 157 -25.63 5.86 11.34
C ARG A 157 -26.48 6.31 12.51
N GLU A 158 -26.17 5.83 13.71
CA GLU A 158 -26.90 6.16 14.92
C GLU A 158 -26.63 7.60 15.37
N ARG A 159 -25.36 8.00 15.39
CA ARG A 159 -24.93 9.32 15.89
C ARG A 159 -25.13 10.45 14.88
N TYR A 160 -25.07 10.15 13.58
CA TYR A 160 -25.22 11.14 12.49
C TYR A 160 -26.24 10.68 11.44
N PRO A 161 -27.55 10.70 11.76
CA PRO A 161 -28.60 10.27 10.83
C PRO A 161 -28.57 11.09 9.53
N GLY A 162 -28.64 10.42 8.37
CA GLY A 162 -28.66 11.09 7.06
C GLY A 162 -27.28 11.49 6.51
N LEU A 163 -26.21 11.40 7.31
CA LEU A 163 -24.87 11.80 6.89
C LEU A 163 -24.38 10.93 5.73
N LEU A 164 -24.52 9.60 5.86
CA LEU A 164 -24.04 8.67 4.85
C LEU A 164 -24.83 8.79 3.54
N GLU A 165 -26.14 9.00 3.63
CA GLU A 165 -27.03 9.26 2.49
C GLU A 165 -26.60 10.51 1.74
N THR A 166 -26.30 11.59 2.49
CA THR A 166 -25.75 12.83 1.93
C THR A 166 -24.41 12.56 1.25
N TRP A 167 -23.53 11.78 1.89
CA TRP A 167 -22.17 11.55 1.41
C TRP A 167 -22.08 10.61 0.20
N VAL A 168 -23.10 9.78 -0.06
CA VAL A 168 -23.21 8.96 -1.28
C VAL A 168 -23.97 9.65 -2.41
N SER A 169 -24.55 10.83 -2.17
CA SER A 169 -25.21 11.65 -3.19
C SER A 169 -24.19 12.33 -4.13
N GLU A 170 -24.67 12.91 -5.22
CA GLU A 170 -23.86 13.70 -6.16
C GLU A 170 -23.18 14.90 -5.47
N GLY A 171 -23.85 15.53 -4.50
CA GLY A 171 -23.29 16.64 -3.71
C GLY A 171 -22.35 16.20 -2.57
N GLY A 172 -22.23 14.89 -2.33
CA GLY A 172 -21.47 14.32 -1.21
C GLY A 172 -20.03 14.82 -1.11
N PRO A 173 -19.25 14.90 -2.21
CA PRO A 173 -17.86 15.35 -2.13
C PRO A 173 -17.66 16.78 -1.59
N ALA A 174 -18.67 17.66 -1.75
CA ALA A 174 -18.64 19.03 -1.24
C ALA A 174 -19.17 19.14 0.20
N HIS A 175 -19.71 18.07 0.76
CA HIS A 175 -20.18 18.02 2.14
C HIS A 175 -19.02 17.64 3.07
N ALA A 176 -18.77 18.48 4.08
CA ALA A 176 -17.71 18.26 5.05
C ALA A 176 -18.11 17.13 6.01
N MET A 177 -17.14 16.33 6.45
CA MET A 177 -17.37 15.46 7.60
C MET A 177 -17.60 16.31 8.86
N PRO A 178 -18.42 15.85 9.83
CA PRO A 178 -18.54 16.51 11.14
C PRO A 178 -17.17 16.72 11.78
N GLY A 179 -16.77 17.99 11.95
CA GLY A 179 -15.45 18.36 12.48
C GLY A 179 -14.26 18.05 11.57
N GLY A 180 -14.49 17.70 10.29
CA GLY A 180 -13.45 17.27 9.35
C GLY A 180 -13.42 18.09 8.05
N GLU A 181 -12.82 17.52 7.00
CA GLU A 181 -12.66 18.17 5.68
C GLU A 181 -13.69 17.67 4.65
N ARG A 182 -13.71 18.29 3.46
CA ARG A 182 -14.52 17.83 2.32
C ARG A 182 -13.64 17.00 1.39
N LEU A 183 -14.24 16.05 0.65
CA LEU A 183 -13.47 15.24 -0.29
C LEU A 183 -12.89 16.08 -1.45
N ILE A 184 -13.56 17.18 -1.82
CA ILE A 184 -13.02 18.13 -2.82
C ILE A 184 -11.72 18.79 -2.35
N ASP A 185 -11.56 19.03 -1.04
CA ASP A 185 -10.34 19.64 -0.49
C ASP A 185 -9.17 18.63 -0.54
N VAL A 186 -9.48 17.35 -0.28
CA VAL A 186 -8.53 16.23 -0.43
C VAL A 186 -8.06 16.12 -1.88
N GLN A 187 -8.99 16.14 -2.85
CA GLN A 187 -8.65 16.06 -4.27
C GLN A 187 -7.78 17.22 -4.72
N ALA A 188 -8.09 18.45 -4.28
CA ALA A 188 -7.32 19.63 -4.63
C ALA A 188 -5.87 19.53 -4.12
N ARG A 189 -5.68 19.20 -2.83
CA ARG A 189 -4.33 19.11 -2.23
C ARG A 189 -3.49 17.98 -2.79
N VAL A 190 -4.07 16.80 -3.06
CA VAL A 190 -3.30 15.68 -3.64
C VAL A 190 -2.94 15.95 -5.10
N THR A 191 -3.82 16.61 -5.85
CA THR A 191 -3.53 16.96 -7.25
C THR A 191 -2.40 17.97 -7.33
N ASP A 192 -2.39 18.98 -6.45
CA ASP A 192 -1.28 19.92 -6.32
C ASP A 192 0.04 19.23 -5.91
N ALA A 193 -0.03 18.31 -4.93
CA ALA A 193 1.13 17.56 -4.49
C ALA A 193 1.73 16.71 -5.62
N VAL A 194 0.90 15.95 -6.34
CA VAL A 194 1.37 15.11 -7.46
C VAL A 194 1.97 15.96 -8.57
N ARG A 195 1.37 17.11 -8.91
CA ARG A 195 1.95 18.05 -9.89
C ARG A 195 3.32 18.54 -9.43
N SER A 196 3.41 19.07 -8.20
CA SER A 196 4.65 19.62 -7.65
C SER A 196 5.76 18.57 -7.59
N LEU A 197 5.44 17.36 -7.14
CA LEU A 197 6.40 16.25 -7.06
C LEU A 197 6.83 15.78 -8.46
N ALA A 198 5.93 15.79 -9.45
CA ALA A 198 6.30 15.47 -10.83
C ALA A 198 7.22 16.52 -11.45
N GLU A 199 6.99 17.80 -11.19
CA GLU A 199 7.88 18.89 -11.62
C GLU A 199 9.26 18.78 -10.97
N LEU A 200 9.30 18.49 -9.67
CA LEU A 200 10.55 18.29 -8.92
C LEU A 200 11.35 17.07 -9.43
N HIS A 201 10.64 16.01 -9.82
CA HIS A 201 11.21 14.73 -10.24
C HIS A 201 10.96 14.44 -11.72
N SER A 202 11.18 15.44 -12.58
CA SER A 202 10.97 15.30 -14.03
C SER A 202 11.79 14.12 -14.58
N GLU A 203 11.12 13.21 -15.30
CA GLU A 203 11.73 12.02 -15.92
C GLU A 203 12.37 11.04 -14.92
N GLN A 204 11.99 11.13 -13.64
CA GLN A 204 12.45 10.25 -12.57
C GLN A 204 11.31 9.39 -12.03
N ALA A 205 11.65 8.36 -11.25
CA ALA A 205 10.67 7.54 -10.54
C ALA A 205 10.67 7.87 -9.05
N ILE A 206 9.49 7.95 -8.43
CA ILE A 206 9.32 8.22 -7.01
C ILE A 206 8.21 7.35 -6.41
N CYS A 207 8.25 7.13 -5.10
CA CYS A 207 7.18 6.48 -4.35
C CYS A 207 6.50 7.49 -3.43
N ALA A 208 5.18 7.41 -3.29
CA ALA A 208 4.43 8.15 -2.29
C ALA A 208 3.50 7.20 -1.53
N VAL A 209 3.73 7.08 -0.22
CA VAL A 209 2.93 6.26 0.69
C VAL A 209 1.86 7.13 1.36
N THR A 210 0.59 6.82 1.08
CA THR A 210 -0.56 7.62 1.47
C THR A 210 -1.77 6.72 1.81
N HIS A 211 -2.98 7.19 1.60
CA HIS A 211 -4.21 6.64 2.16
C HIS A 211 -5.33 6.50 1.13
N ASN A 212 -6.49 6.04 1.58
CA ASN A 212 -7.56 5.60 0.69
C ASN A 212 -8.25 6.78 -0.02
N PHE A 213 -8.72 7.79 0.72
CA PHE A 213 -9.44 8.91 0.08
C PHE A 213 -8.51 9.74 -0.80
N VAL A 214 -7.25 9.87 -0.39
CA VAL A 214 -6.20 10.53 -1.17
C VAL A 214 -6.01 9.85 -2.53
N ILE A 215 -5.79 8.53 -2.55
CA ILE A 215 -5.58 7.81 -3.82
C ILE A 215 -6.86 7.82 -4.66
N LEU A 216 -8.02 7.49 -4.08
CA LEU A 216 -9.24 7.35 -4.87
C LEU A 216 -9.74 8.68 -5.44
N SER A 217 -9.56 9.80 -4.73
CA SER A 217 -9.91 11.13 -5.24
C SER A 217 -8.99 11.58 -6.38
N LEU A 218 -7.68 11.30 -6.27
CA LEU A 218 -6.72 11.52 -7.35
C LEU A 218 -7.05 10.67 -8.58
N LEU A 219 -7.37 9.39 -8.39
CA LEU A 219 -7.71 8.50 -9.49
C LEU A 219 -9.02 8.88 -10.17
N ALA A 220 -9.99 9.40 -9.41
CA ALA A 220 -11.21 9.94 -9.98
C ALA A 220 -10.91 11.12 -10.94
N ASP A 221 -10.03 12.04 -10.52
CA ASP A 221 -9.57 13.16 -11.34
C ASP A 221 -8.85 12.70 -12.62
N ILE A 222 -7.90 11.76 -12.50
CA ILE A 222 -7.15 11.23 -13.65
C ILE A 222 -8.08 10.54 -14.67
N LEU A 223 -9.10 9.83 -14.20
CA LEU A 223 -10.05 9.10 -15.06
C LEU A 223 -11.17 9.99 -15.61
N GLY A 224 -11.29 11.24 -15.16
CA GLY A 224 -12.40 12.13 -15.54
C GLY A 224 -13.77 11.61 -15.10
N ILE A 225 -13.82 10.81 -14.02
CA ILE A 225 -15.10 10.42 -13.41
C ILE A 225 -15.49 11.47 -12.37
N ASP A 226 -16.78 11.73 -12.24
CA ASP A 226 -17.29 12.58 -11.18
C ASP A 226 -16.79 12.11 -9.80
N LEU A 227 -16.38 13.05 -8.94
CA LEU A 227 -15.76 12.72 -7.66
C LEU A 227 -16.72 11.94 -6.76
N ALA A 228 -18.04 12.12 -6.83
CA ALA A 228 -18.99 11.30 -6.08
C ALA A 228 -18.92 9.80 -6.49
N GLY A 229 -18.46 9.55 -7.71
CA GLY A 229 -18.20 8.24 -8.29
C GLY A 229 -16.92 7.54 -7.80
N PHE A 230 -16.08 8.15 -6.94
CA PHE A 230 -14.82 7.55 -6.48
C PHE A 230 -14.98 6.14 -5.90
N ARG A 231 -16.16 5.83 -5.33
CA ARG A 231 -16.50 4.51 -4.76
C ARG A 231 -16.65 3.40 -5.81
N ARG A 232 -16.60 3.72 -7.10
CA ARG A 232 -16.47 2.73 -8.19
C ARG A 232 -15.08 2.12 -8.23
N LEU A 233 -14.11 2.78 -7.62
CA LEU A 233 -12.74 2.33 -7.47
C LEU A 233 -12.54 1.68 -6.09
N ARG A 234 -11.59 0.76 -6.01
CA ARG A 234 -11.13 0.14 -4.76
C ARG A 234 -9.61 0.14 -4.75
N HIS A 235 -9.03 0.46 -3.60
CA HIS A 235 -7.60 0.38 -3.37
C HIS A 235 -7.34 -0.36 -2.07
N ALA A 236 -6.67 -1.49 -2.15
CA ALA A 236 -6.34 -2.32 -1.00
C ALA A 236 -5.28 -1.63 -0.13
N VAL A 237 -5.25 -1.95 1.17
CA VAL A 237 -4.07 -1.69 2.02
C VAL A 237 -2.87 -2.39 1.41
N ALA A 238 -1.70 -1.74 1.47
CA ALA A 238 -0.50 -2.16 0.73
C ALA A 238 -0.69 -2.35 -0.78
N GLY A 239 -1.80 -1.89 -1.38
CA GLY A 239 -1.94 -1.85 -2.83
C GLY A 239 -0.97 -0.85 -3.45
N VAL A 240 -0.54 -1.12 -4.68
CA VAL A 240 0.29 -0.21 -5.47
C VAL A 240 -0.43 0.21 -6.74
N THR A 241 -0.56 1.51 -6.95
CA THR A 241 -1.01 2.10 -8.22
C THR A 241 0.16 2.87 -8.84
N THR A 242 0.47 2.60 -10.10
CA THR A 242 1.54 3.30 -10.81
C THR A 242 0.92 4.27 -11.80
N ILE A 243 1.32 5.55 -11.71
CA ILE A 243 0.94 6.57 -12.68
C ILE A 243 2.17 7.19 -13.35
N GLU A 244 1.96 7.71 -14.56
CA GLU A 244 2.90 8.61 -15.23
C GLU A 244 2.33 10.02 -15.27
N VAL A 245 3.19 11.00 -15.00
CA VAL A 245 2.86 12.43 -15.00
C VAL A 245 3.85 13.18 -15.89
N LYS A 246 3.34 13.88 -16.90
CA LYS A 246 4.13 14.77 -17.76
C LYS A 246 3.32 16.01 -18.10
N ASN A 247 3.78 17.17 -17.65
CA ASN A 247 3.00 18.40 -17.73
C ASN A 247 1.60 18.12 -17.13
N ASP A 248 0.52 18.49 -17.82
CA ASP A 248 -0.86 18.23 -17.38
C ASP A 248 -1.37 16.81 -17.68
N ARG A 249 -0.58 15.98 -18.40
CA ARG A 249 -1.01 14.63 -18.79
C ARG A 249 -0.68 13.63 -17.69
N ARG A 250 -1.70 12.92 -17.23
CA ARG A 250 -1.61 11.88 -16.21
C ARG A 250 -2.18 10.57 -16.75
N ARG A 251 -1.49 9.46 -16.53
CA ARG A 251 -1.87 8.12 -17.03
C ARG A 251 -1.72 7.08 -15.94
N ILE A 252 -2.71 6.21 -15.79
CA ILE A 252 -2.60 5.04 -14.91
C ILE A 252 -1.98 3.91 -15.71
N LEU A 253 -0.81 3.43 -15.28
CA LEU A 253 -0.13 2.28 -15.89
C LEU A 253 -0.52 0.96 -15.24
N ARG A 254 -0.75 1.00 -13.93
CA ARG A 254 -1.13 -0.14 -13.11
C ARG A 254 -2.06 0.34 -12.00
N PHE A 255 -3.13 -0.41 -11.76
CA PHE A 255 -4.15 -0.04 -10.78
C PHE A 255 -4.23 -1.10 -9.69
N ASN A 256 -4.06 -0.67 -8.43
CA ASN A 256 -4.29 -1.48 -7.23
C ASN A 256 -3.65 -2.88 -7.27
N ASP A 257 -2.36 -2.95 -7.60
CA ASP A 257 -1.60 -4.19 -7.62
C ASP A 257 -1.25 -4.68 -6.23
N THR A 258 -1.65 -5.93 -5.94
CA THR A 258 -1.45 -6.61 -4.66
C THR A 258 -0.74 -7.95 -4.83
N CYS A 259 -0.08 -8.21 -5.96
CA CYS A 259 0.57 -9.50 -6.23
C CYS A 259 1.63 -9.88 -5.17
N HIS A 260 2.22 -8.88 -4.51
CA HIS A 260 3.26 -9.05 -3.50
C HIS A 260 2.72 -9.41 -2.10
N VAL A 261 1.42 -9.19 -1.85
CA VAL A 261 0.74 -9.51 -0.57
C VAL A 261 -0.28 -10.64 -0.74
N ALA A 262 -0.22 -11.40 -1.84
CA ALA A 262 -1.15 -12.48 -2.10
C ALA A 262 -1.30 -13.40 -0.87
N PRO A 263 -2.55 -13.81 -0.55
CA PRO A 263 -2.82 -14.54 0.69
C PRO A 263 -2.01 -15.84 0.74
N GLU A 264 -1.50 -16.18 1.92
CA GLU A 264 -1.06 -17.55 2.16
C GLU A 264 -2.28 -18.47 2.08
N GLY A 265 -2.50 -19.09 0.92
CA GLY A 265 -3.42 -20.23 0.72
C GLY A 265 -4.90 -19.88 0.60
#